data_AF-A0A6L9VXC0-F1
#
_entry.id   AF-A0A6L9VXC0-F1
#
_cell.length_a   1.000
_cell.length_b   1.000
_cell.length_c   1.000
_cell.angle_alpha   90.00
_cell.angle_beta   90.00
_cell.angle_gamma   90.00
#
_symmetry.space_group_name_H-M   'P 1'
#
loop_
_entity.id
_entity.type
_entity.pdbx_description
1 polymer ?
#
loop_
_entity_poly.entity_id
_entity_poly.type
_entity_poly.pdbx_seq_one_letter_code
_entity_poly.pdbx_strand_id
1 'polypeptide(L)' 'MEPSSSPDRPAWIASWQEGSGLAIGLALGAGLGQLLFENLAVGMGLGLALGVALDAYVKEQRRGDDTDDDGEQPAT' A
#
# COMPACT_ATOMS: atom_id res chain seq x y z
N MET A 1 19.68 -24.94 -28.83
CA MET A 1 19.06 -25.16 -27.51
C MET A 1 19.60 -24.09 -26.58
N GLU A 2 18.87 -23.00 -26.42
CA GLU A 2 19.07 -22.07 -25.31
C GLU A 2 17.78 -22.08 -24.50
N PRO A 3 17.73 -22.76 -23.35
CA PRO A 3 16.72 -22.45 -22.37
C PRO A 3 17.06 -21.06 -21.83
N SER A 4 16.28 -20.06 -22.25
CA SER A 4 16.19 -18.74 -21.65
C SER A 4 15.92 -18.91 -20.15
N SER A 5 16.98 -18.80 -19.36
CA SER A 5 16.93 -18.69 -17.91
C SER A 5 16.41 -17.31 -17.54
N SER A 6 15.09 -17.13 -17.65
CA SER A 6 14.38 -16.02 -17.02
C SER A 6 14.62 -16.09 -15.50
N PRO A 7 15.17 -15.05 -14.86
CA PRO A 7 15.35 -15.05 -13.42
C PRO A 7 13.98 -15.00 -12.74
N ASP A 8 13.63 -16.07 -12.02
CA ASP A 8 12.47 -16.15 -11.14
C ASP A 8 12.59 -15.07 -10.06
N ARG A 9 11.98 -13.90 -10.26
CA ARG A 9 11.93 -12.88 -9.21
C ARG A 9 11.09 -13.44 -8.05
N PRO A 10 11.65 -13.55 -6.83
CA PRO A 10 10.92 -14.14 -5.73
C PRO A 10 9.73 -13.26 -5.32
N ALA A 11 8.54 -13.87 -5.25
CA ALA A 11 7.29 -13.24 -4.81
C ALA A 11 7.30 -12.68 -3.36
N TRP A 12 8.36 -12.96 -2.59
CA TRP A 12 8.50 -12.49 -1.20
C TRP A 12 9.20 -11.13 -1.08
N ILE A 13 9.66 -10.53 -2.19
CA ILE A 13 9.96 -9.09 -2.22
C ILE A 13 8.61 -8.36 -2.24
N ALA A 14 7.86 -8.53 -1.15
CA ALA A 14 6.61 -7.85 -0.90
C ALA A 14 6.88 -6.36 -1.04
N SER A 15 6.19 -5.74 -1.97
CA SER A 15 6.13 -4.29 -2.17
C SER A 15 5.79 -3.65 -0.83
N TRP A 16 6.80 -3.04 -0.19
CA TRP A 16 6.76 -2.39 1.14
C TRP A 16 5.79 -1.20 1.26
N GLN A 17 4.88 -1.04 0.30
CA GLN A 17 3.98 0.11 0.19
C GLN A 17 2.52 -0.24 0.47
N GLU A 18 2.15 -1.52 0.49
CA GLU A 18 0.80 -1.96 0.83
C GLU A 18 0.55 -1.81 2.34
N GLY A 19 -0.52 -1.12 2.73
CA GLY A 19 -0.90 -0.94 4.14
C GLY A 19 -0.21 0.25 4.85
N SER A 20 0.59 1.04 4.15
CA SER A 20 1.26 2.22 4.72
C SER A 20 0.26 3.26 5.23
N GLY A 21 -0.86 3.47 4.53
CA GLY A 21 -1.93 4.36 4.98
C GLY A 21 -2.56 3.90 6.29
N LEU A 22 -2.78 2.59 6.43
CA LEU A 22 -3.37 1.99 7.63
C LEU A 22 -2.43 2.10 8.84
N ALA A 23 -1.13 1.85 8.65
CA ALA A 23 -0.13 2.00 9.70
C ALA A 23 -0.02 3.44 10.21
N ILE A 24 -0.01 4.42 9.30
CA ILE A 24 0.02 5.84 9.64
C ILE A 24 -1.26 6.24 10.38
N GLY A 25 -2.43 5.84 9.86
CA GLY A 25 -3.71 6.13 10.48
C GLY A 25 -3.83 5.57 11.90
N LEU A 26 -3.36 4.34 12.12
CA LEU A 26 -3.33 3.72 13.45
C LEU A 26 -2.38 4.43 14.42
N ALA A 27 -1.17 4.77 13.99
CA ALA A 27 -0.20 5.49 14.84
C ALA A 27 -0.74 6.88 15.25
N LEU A 28 -1.31 7.61 14.29
CA LEU A 28 -1.93 8.91 14.55
C LEU A 28 -3.19 8.78 15.41
N GLY A 29 -4.07 7.82 15.12
CA GLY A 29 -5.29 7.60 15.88
C GLY A 29 -5.03 7.19 17.33
N ALA A 30 -4.04 6.32 17.56
CA ALA A 30 -3.63 5.93 18.91
C ALA A 30 -3.04 7.12 19.69
N GLY A 31 -2.16 7.89 19.06
CA GLY A 31 -1.55 9.07 19.68
C GLY A 31 -2.56 10.19 19.96
N LEU A 32 -3.32 10.61 18.95
CA LEU A 32 -4.30 11.69 19.04
C LEU A 32 -5.52 11.29 19.88
N GLY A 33 -5.96 10.04 19.81
CA GLY A 33 -7.08 9.54 20.61
C GLY A 33 -6.79 9.53 22.11
N GLN A 34 -5.57 9.14 22.47
CA GLN A 34 -5.14 9.19 23.87
C GLN A 34 -4.93 10.65 24.31
N LEU A 35 -4.37 11.51 23.45
CA LEU A 35 -4.03 12.89 23.81
C LEU A 35 -5.24 13.84 23.87
N LEU A 36 -6.22 13.69 22.97
CA LEU A 36 -7.35 14.62 22.82
C LEU A 36 -8.62 14.12 23.50
N PHE A 37 -8.87 12.81 23.46
CA PHE A 37 -10.12 12.21 23.92
C PHE A 37 -9.93 11.34 25.17
N GLU A 38 -8.69 11.15 25.62
CA GLU A 38 -8.32 10.22 26.71
C GLU A 38 -8.93 8.82 26.51
N ASN A 39 -9.21 8.49 25.25
CA ASN A 39 -9.98 7.31 24.88
C ASN A 39 -9.38 6.67 23.64
N LEU A 40 -8.61 5.61 23.91
CA LEU A 40 -7.94 4.85 22.88
C LEU A 40 -8.93 4.22 21.89
N ALA A 41 -10.14 3.84 22.33
CA ALA A 41 -11.14 3.24 21.43
C ALA A 41 -11.63 4.25 20.38
N VAL A 42 -11.89 5.50 20.80
CA VAL A 42 -12.25 6.60 19.90
C VAL A 42 -11.09 6.92 18.96
N GLY A 43 -9.87 6.96 19.50
CA GLY A 43 -8.63 7.13 18.74
C GLY A 43 -8.42 6.09 17.65
N MET A 44 -8.56 4.82 18.01
CA MET A 44 -8.40 3.69 17.10
C MET A 44 -9.50 3.67 16.05
N GLY A 45 -10.75 3.96 16.42
CA GLY A 45 -11.86 4.05 15.45
C GLY A 45 -11.61 5.14 14.41
N LEU A 46 -11.18 6.33 14.84
CA LEU A 46 -10.85 7.43 13.95
C LEU A 46 -9.61 7.13 13.10
N GLY A 47 -8.55 6.61 13.72
CA GLY A 47 -7.30 6.23 13.06
C GLY A 47 -7.48 5.15 12.01
N LEU A 48 -8.33 4.14 12.28
CA LEU A 48 -8.70 3.11 11.32
C LEU A 48 -9.47 3.70 10.14
N ALA A 49 -10.47 4.55 10.39
CA ALA A 49 -11.26 5.16 9.31
C ALA A 49 -10.38 6.02 8.39
N LEU A 50 -9.50 6.85 8.96
CA LEU A 50 -8.56 7.69 8.21
C LEU A 50 -7.50 6.84 7.48
N GLY A 51 -6.93 5.85 8.17
CA GLY A 51 -5.90 4.99 7.61
C GLY A 51 -6.40 4.16 6.43
N VAL A 52 -7.60 3.58 6.54
CA VAL A 52 -8.26 2.85 5.43
C VAL A 52 -8.57 3.78 4.26
N ALA A 53 -9.06 5.00 4.52
CA ALA A 53 -9.35 5.97 3.46
C ALA A 53 -8.08 6.40 2.70
N LEU A 54 -6.99 6.67 3.43
CA LEU A 54 -5.68 6.98 2.84
C LEU A 54 -5.11 5.81 2.06
N ASP A 55 -5.19 4.59 2.61
CA ASP A 55 -4.69 3.39 1.94
C ASP A 55 -5.47 3.11 0.65
N ALA A 56 -6.80 3.25 0.67
CA ALA A 56 -7.64 3.13 -0.51
C ALA A 56 -7.32 4.19 -1.58
N TYR A 57 -7.08 5.44 -1.16
CA TYR A 57 -6.72 6.53 -2.06
C TYR A 57 -5.36 6.28 -2.74
N VAL A 58 -4.34 5.88 -1.97
CA VAL A 58 -3.01 5.55 -2.51
C VAL A 58 -3.06 4.33 -3.42
N LYS A 59 -3.88 3.33 -3.08
CA LYS A 59 -4.10 2.15 -3.92
C LYS A 59 -4.74 2.50 -5.25
N GLU A 60 -5.70 3.42 -5.27
CA GLU A 60 -6.33 3.89 -6.51
C GLU A 60 -5.35 4.65 -7.41
N GLN A 61 -4.47 5.49 -6.83
CA GLN A 61 -3.43 6.18 -7.60
C GLN A 61 -2.45 5.22 -8.29
N ARG A 62 -2.11 4.11 -7.62
CA ARG A 62 -1.21 3.11 -8.20
C ARG A 62 -1.85 2.27 -9.29
N ARG A 63 -3.16 2.04 -9.21
CA ARG A 63 -3.91 1.33 -10.26
C ARG A 63 -3.90 2.04 -11.62
N GLY A 64 -3.65 3.35 -11.64
CA GLY A 64 -3.49 4.10 -12.89
C GLY A 64 -2.13 3.95 -13.57
N ASP A 65 -1.12 3.43 -12.87
CA ASP A 65 0.28 3.37 -13.32
C ASP A 65 0.66 1.98 -13.88
N ASP A 66 -0.17 0.95 -13.66
CA ASP A 66 0.05 -0.42 -14.16
C ASP A 66 -0.39 -0.62 -15.63
N THR A 67 -0.64 0.44 -16.40
CA THR A 67 -1.06 0.34 -17.83
C THR A 67 0.05 0.71 -18.83
N ASP A 68 1.29 0.91 -18.38
CA ASP A 68 2.42 1.31 -19.25
C ASP A 68 3.61 0.32 -19.20
N ASP A 69 3.37 -1.00 -19.25
CA ASP A 69 4.45 -2.00 -19.48
C ASP A 69 4.01 -3.20 -20.34
N ASP A 70 3.36 -2.93 -21.47
CA ASP A 70 3.06 -3.94 -22.50
C ASP A 70 3.32 -3.45 -23.93
N GLY A 71 4.30 -2.55 -24.10
CA GLY A 71 4.69 -2.02 -25.41
C GLY A 71 6.19 -2.02 -25.68
N GLU A 72 6.79 -3.18 -25.98
CA GLU A 72 7.72 -3.34 -27.11
C GLU A 72 8.17 -4.83 -27.28
N GLN A 73 7.47 -5.58 -28.13
CA GLN A 73 8.09 -6.65 -28.92
C GLN A 73 7.85 -6.31 -30.40
N PRO A 74 8.79 -5.66 -31.09
CA PRO A 74 8.79 -5.69 -32.54
C PRO A 74 9.46 -6.99 -32.98
N ALA A 75 8.60 -7.95 -33.33
CA ALA A 75 8.96 -9.04 -34.20
C ALA A 75 9.30 -8.49 -35.59
N THR A 76 10.59 -8.46 -35.94
CA THR A 76 11.11 -8.70 -37.31
C THR A 76 12.57 -9.12 -37.23
#